data_AF-A0A6C0BF79-F1
#
_entry.id   AF-A0A6C0BF79-F1
#
_cell.length_a   1.000
_cell.length_b   1.000
_cell.length_c   1.000
_cell.angle_alpha   90.00
_cell.angle_beta   90.00
_cell.angle_gamma   90.00
#
_symmetry.space_group_name_H-M   'P 1'
#
loop_
_entity.id
_entity.type
_entity.pdbx_description
1 polymer ?
#
loop_
_entity_poly.entity_id
_entity_poly.type
_entity_poly.pdbx_seq_one_letter_code
_entity_poly.pdbx_strand_id
1 'polypeptide(L)'
;MNNNSPNSPNSQNEPSIFAINKNEDKNDEDDRVIFSYDDIMKSIPENSFDKPNIKLLKTMTERRWRFFKYGDRKLVEISKKEQMKDRLYIDIYGKWIHYGVPDIWNKYLISEKYYYV
;
A
#
# COMPACT_ATOMS: atom_id res chain seq x y z
N MET A 1 -11.61 -41.84 -14.15
CA MET A 1 -11.22 -41.18 -12.88
C MET A 1 -9.78 -40.72 -13.03
N ASN A 2 -9.52 -39.42 -13.05
CA ASN A 2 -8.19 -38.83 -12.92
C ASN A 2 -8.40 -37.40 -12.39
N ASN A 3 -8.28 -37.24 -11.08
CA ASN A 3 -8.34 -35.95 -10.40
C ASN A 3 -6.91 -35.42 -10.25
N ASN A 4 -6.50 -34.51 -11.13
CA ASN A 4 -5.31 -33.69 -10.92
C ASN A 4 -5.76 -32.31 -10.43
N SER A 5 -5.81 -32.14 -9.12
CA SER A 5 -5.83 -30.81 -8.50
C SER A 5 -4.43 -30.19 -8.63
N PRO A 6 -4.30 -28.94 -9.12
CA PRO A 6 -3.02 -28.25 -9.09
C PRO A 6 -2.71 -27.78 -7.66
N ASN A 7 -1.50 -28.09 -7.22
CA ASN A 7 -0.92 -27.70 -5.94
C ASN A 7 -1.04 -26.18 -5.70
N SER A 8 -1.63 -25.82 -4.56
CA SER A 8 -1.61 -24.46 -4.02
C SER A 8 -0.16 -24.01 -3.78
N PRO A 9 0.22 -22.78 -4.18
CA PRO A 9 1.51 -22.23 -3.83
C PRO A 9 1.58 -21.91 -2.33
N ASN A 10 2.74 -22.23 -1.80
CA ASN A 10 3.14 -22.20 -0.40
C ASN A 10 2.90 -20.83 0.26
N SER A 11 2.07 -20.80 1.30
CA SER A 11 1.64 -19.60 2.05
C SER A 11 2.56 -19.32 3.23
N GLN A 12 3.82 -18.95 2.96
CA GLN A 12 4.72 -18.41 3.99
C GLN A 12 5.57 -17.29 3.39
N ASN A 13 5.43 -16.09 3.96
CA ASN A 13 6.11 -14.81 3.65
C ASN A 13 5.37 -13.82 2.73
N GLU A 14 4.06 -13.62 2.92
CA GLU A 14 3.40 -12.42 2.40
C GLU A 14 3.64 -11.26 3.38
N PRO A 15 4.36 -10.18 3.00
CA PRO A 15 4.48 -9.00 3.86
C PRO A 15 3.08 -8.43 4.10
N SER A 16 2.79 -8.10 5.36
CA SER A 16 1.47 -7.62 5.77
C SER A 16 1.24 -6.22 5.20
N ILE A 17 0.50 -6.16 4.08
CA ILE A 17 0.01 -4.93 3.46
C ILE A 17 -1.32 -4.56 4.16
N PHE A 18 -1.55 -3.27 4.44
CA PHE A 18 -2.71 -2.75 5.18
C PHE A 18 -4.08 -3.27 4.72
N ALA A 19 -4.54 -4.38 5.30
CA ALA A 19 -5.93 -4.82 5.16
C ALA A 19 -6.80 -4.04 6.16
N ILE A 20 -7.60 -3.09 5.66
CA ILE A 20 -8.59 -2.40 6.50
C ILE A 20 -9.79 -3.34 6.65
N ASN A 21 -9.85 -4.08 7.75
CA ASN A 21 -11.06 -4.82 8.12
C ASN A 21 -12.05 -3.85 8.77
N LYS A 22 -13.25 -3.74 8.19
CA LYS A 22 -14.44 -3.32 8.95
C LYS A 22 -14.76 -4.48 9.88
N ASN A 23 -14.26 -4.45 11.10
CA ASN A 23 -14.93 -4.97 12.29
C ASN A 23 -14.10 -4.54 13.50
N GLU A 24 -14.73 -3.69 14.30
CA GLU A 24 -14.29 -3.28 15.62
C GLU A 24 -14.26 -4.53 16.50
N ASP A 25 -13.07 -4.97 16.90
CA ASP A 25 -12.86 -5.71 18.14
C ASP A 25 -11.46 -5.34 18.64
N LYS A 26 -11.43 -4.49 19.66
CA LYS A 26 -10.21 -4.06 20.35
C LYS A 26 -9.75 -5.23 21.22
N ASN A 27 -8.69 -5.91 20.79
CA ASN A 27 -7.85 -6.67 21.69
C ASN A 27 -6.62 -5.82 22.02
N ASP A 28 -6.53 -5.43 23.28
CA ASP A 28 -5.46 -4.63 23.86
C ASP A 28 -4.16 -5.46 23.95
N GLU A 29 -3.43 -5.59 22.83
CA GLU A 29 -1.99 -5.98 22.81
C GLU A 29 -1.35 -5.89 21.41
N ASP A 30 -1.97 -5.17 20.47
CA ASP A 30 -1.53 -5.12 19.07
C ASP A 30 -0.94 -3.73 18.74
N ASP A 31 0.39 -3.59 18.74
CA ASP A 31 1.13 -2.38 18.35
C ASP A 31 0.94 -1.97 16.86
N ARG A 32 -0.04 -2.56 16.17
CA ARG A 32 -0.38 -2.22 14.79
C ARG A 32 -0.98 -0.83 14.72
N VAL A 33 -0.50 -0.06 13.76
CA VAL A 33 -1.06 1.25 13.49
C VAL A 33 -2.26 1.08 12.57
N ILE A 34 -3.47 1.15 13.15
CA ILE A 34 -4.72 1.09 12.40
C ILE A 34 -5.09 2.49 11.93
N PHE A 35 -4.80 2.81 10.67
CA PHE A 35 -5.35 3.99 10.01
C PHE A 35 -6.63 3.61 9.27
N SER A 36 -7.71 4.38 9.49
CA SER A 36 -8.90 4.23 8.66
C SER A 36 -8.64 4.72 7.23
N TYR A 37 -9.40 4.19 6.27
CA TYR A 37 -9.31 4.62 4.87
C TYR A 37 -9.53 6.14 4.75
N ASP A 38 -10.49 6.67 5.52
CA ASP A 38 -10.86 8.08 5.48
C ASP A 38 -9.78 8.98 6.09
N ASP A 39 -9.09 8.53 7.13
CA ASP A 39 -7.97 9.26 7.71
C ASP A 39 -6.78 9.31 6.74
N ILE A 40 -6.51 8.22 6.02
CA ILE A 40 -5.48 8.22 4.99
C ILE A 40 -5.87 9.18 3.86
N MET A 41 -7.12 9.16 3.40
CA MET A 41 -7.58 10.08 2.37
C MET A 41 -7.42 11.55 2.78
N LYS A 42 -7.72 11.90 4.04
CA LYS A 42 -7.52 13.25 4.58
C LYS A 42 -6.04 13.63 4.71
N SER A 43 -5.14 12.66 4.82
CA SER A 43 -3.70 12.90 4.90
C SER A 43 -3.06 13.31 3.56
N ILE A 44 -3.78 13.13 2.45
CA ILE A 44 -3.27 13.44 1.12
C ILE A 44 -3.41 14.95 0.86
N PRO A 45 -2.32 15.65 0.53
CA PRO A 45 -2.38 17.08 0.21
C PRO A 45 -3.27 17.37 -1.01
N GLU A 46 -3.99 18.49 -0.95
CA GLU A 46 -4.93 18.91 -2.01
C GLU A 46 -4.24 19.15 -3.36
N ASN A 47 -2.98 19.59 -3.34
CA ASN A 47 -2.14 19.79 -4.52
C ASN A 47 -1.40 18.51 -4.98
N SER A 48 -1.95 17.34 -4.64
CA SER A 48 -1.45 16.06 -5.15
C SER A 48 -1.78 15.87 -6.64
N PHE A 49 -0.99 15.01 -7.29
CA PHE A 49 -1.14 14.64 -8.69
C PHE A 49 -1.71 13.23 -8.81
N ASP A 50 -2.49 12.99 -9.87
CA ASP A 50 -2.98 11.64 -10.21
C ASP A 50 -1.96 10.81 -11.01
N LYS A 51 -0.86 11.44 -11.44
CA LYS A 51 0.20 10.81 -12.23
C LYS A 51 1.58 11.23 -11.71
N PRO A 52 2.60 10.37 -11.83
CA PRO A 52 3.95 10.74 -11.43
C PRO A 52 4.50 11.88 -12.29
N ASN A 53 5.17 12.84 -11.65
CA ASN A 53 5.88 13.92 -12.32
C ASN A 53 7.39 13.62 -12.36
N ILE A 54 7.86 13.13 -13.52
CA ILE A 54 9.25 12.71 -13.73
C ILE A 54 10.24 13.86 -13.51
N LYS A 55 9.85 15.11 -13.76
CA LYS A 55 10.73 16.27 -13.54
C LYS A 55 10.94 16.51 -12.05
N LEU A 56 9.85 16.51 -11.26
CA LEU A 56 9.92 16.71 -9.82
C LEU A 56 10.60 15.54 -9.09
N LEU A 57 10.43 14.31 -9.56
CA LEU A 57 11.10 13.13 -8.98
C LEU A 57 12.64 13.23 -9.01
N LYS A 58 13.21 14.06 -9.89
CA LYS A 58 14.66 14.30 -9.96
C LYS A 58 15.16 15.24 -8.85
N THR A 59 14.28 16.07 -8.29
CA THR A 59 14.65 17.18 -7.40
C THR A 59 13.90 17.16 -6.07
N MET A 60 12.90 16.29 -5.90
CA MET A 60 12.03 16.24 -4.73
C MET A 60 11.81 14.80 -4.29
N THR A 61 11.47 14.63 -3.02
CA THR A 61 10.99 13.36 -2.48
C THR A 61 9.55 13.17 -2.87
N GLU A 62 9.27 12.07 -3.57
CA GLU A 62 7.91 11.67 -3.86
C GLU A 62 7.29 10.96 -2.65
N ARG A 63 6.05 11.29 -2.34
CA ARG A 63 5.10 10.50 -1.53
C ARG A 63 4.02 9.97 -2.46
N ARG A 64 3.70 8.69 -2.34
CA ARG A 64 2.69 8.03 -3.18
C ARG A 64 1.73 7.20 -2.34
N TRP A 65 0.45 7.35 -2.63
CA TRP A 65 -0.64 6.53 -2.10
C TRP A 65 -1.24 5.75 -3.25
N ARG A 66 -1.40 4.43 -3.08
CA ARG A 66 -2.10 3.57 -4.03
C ARG A 66 -3.25 2.90 -3.33
N PHE A 67 -4.43 2.98 -3.92
CA PHE A 67 -5.66 2.44 -3.39
C PHE A 67 -6.07 1.25 -4.23
N PHE A 68 -6.30 0.11 -3.59
CA PHE A 68 -6.74 -1.11 -4.28
C PHE A 68 -8.08 -1.58 -3.71
N LYS A 69 -8.87 -2.24 -4.57
CA LYS A 69 -10.12 -2.89 -4.20
C LYS A 69 -10.14 -4.32 -4.74
N TYR A 70 -10.22 -5.31 -3.83
CA TYR A 70 -10.36 -6.72 -4.17
C TYR A 70 -11.60 -7.29 -3.47
N GLY A 71 -12.67 -7.51 -4.24
CA GLY A 71 -13.99 -7.81 -3.68
C GLY A 71 -14.46 -6.68 -2.77
N ASP A 72 -14.79 -7.01 -1.53
CA ASP A 72 -15.21 -6.06 -0.49
C ASP A 72 -14.05 -5.48 0.33
N ARG A 73 -12.82 -5.94 0.09
CA ARG A 73 -11.63 -5.48 0.81
C ARG A 73 -11.01 -4.27 0.12
N LYS A 74 -10.56 -3.32 0.93
CA LYS A 74 -9.77 -2.16 0.53
C LYS A 74 -8.37 -2.27 1.12
N LEU A 75 -7.39 -1.87 0.31
CA LEU A 75 -5.98 -1.90 0.64
C LEU A 75 -5.38 -0.55 0.28
N VAL A 76 -4.47 -0.04 1.10
CA VAL A 76 -3.70 1.16 0.78
C VAL A 76 -2.21 0.86 0.90
N GLU A 77 -1.48 1.18 -0.16
CA GLU A 77 -0.01 1.24 -0.12
C GLU A 77 0.40 2.71 0.04
N ILE A 78 1.20 3.01 1.06
CA ILE A 78 1.84 4.32 1.20
C ILE A 78 3.34 4.12 1.04
N SER A 79 3.94 4.91 0.16
CA SER A 79 5.35 4.81 -0.17
C SER A 79 6.01 6.18 -0.33
N LYS A 80 7.34 6.20 -0.21
CA LYS A 80 8.16 7.37 -0.51
C LYS A 80 9.34 7.00 -1.40
N LYS A 81 9.77 7.92 -2.27
CA LYS A 81 10.95 7.75 -3.10
C LYS A 81 11.78 9.03 -3.08
N GLU A 82 12.98 8.93 -2.54
CA GLU A 82 13.99 9.98 -2.57
C GLU A 82 14.79 9.92 -3.89
N GLN A 83 15.46 11.02 -4.24
CA GLN A 83 16.27 11.10 -5.45
C GLN A 83 17.33 10.00 -5.47
N MET A 84 17.40 9.26 -6.58
CA MET A 84 18.39 8.19 -6.82
C MET A 84 18.37 7.04 -5.79
N LYS A 85 17.36 6.98 -4.91
CA LYS A 85 17.20 5.90 -3.93
C LYS A 85 16.04 4.98 -4.32
N ASP A 86 16.07 3.80 -3.73
CA ASP A 86 14.97 2.85 -3.82
C ASP A 86 13.72 3.38 -3.12
N ARG A 87 12.56 2.88 -3.54
CA ARG A 87 11.28 3.21 -2.92
C ARG A 87 11.18 2.51 -1.57
N LEU A 88 10.75 3.26 -0.56
CA LEU A 88 10.39 2.74 0.75
C LEU A 88 8.87 2.73 0.89
N TYR A 89 8.37 1.74 1.62
CA TYR A 89 6.96 1.49 1.86
C TYR A 89 6.72 1.48 3.36
N ILE A 90 5.55 1.93 3.79
CA ILE A 90 5.18 1.82 5.21
C ILE A 90 4.54 0.44 5.45
N ASP A 91 4.98 -0.27 6.50
CA ASP A 91 4.35 -1.52 6.94
C ASP A 91 3.23 -1.26 7.96
N ILE A 92 2.51 -2.31 8.36
CA ILE A 92 1.42 -2.24 9.37
C ILE A 92 1.86 -1.73 10.76
N TYR A 93 3.16 -1.67 11.03
CA TYR A 93 3.73 -1.13 12.27
C TYR A 93 4.25 0.30 12.10
N GLY A 94 4.02 0.93 10.95
CA GLY A 94 4.49 2.28 10.66
C GLY A 94 5.97 2.37 10.27
N LYS A 95 6.66 1.24 10.06
CA LYS A 95 8.09 1.21 9.72
C LYS A 95 8.30 1.31 8.21
N TRP A 96 9.37 1.99 7.81
CA TRP A 96 9.78 2.09 6.41
C TRP A 96 10.58 0.85 6.00
N ILE A 97 10.10 0.11 5.00
CA ILE A 97 10.69 -1.12 4.48
C ILE A 97 10.86 -1.05 2.96
N HIS A 98 11.66 -1.94 2.38
CA HIS A 98 11.89 -2.01 0.92
C HIS A 98 10.90 -2.91 0.16
N TYR A 99 9.99 -3.59 0.88
CA TYR A 99 9.00 -4.48 0.28
C TYR A 99 7.65 -3.79 0.17
N GLY A 100 7.13 -3.68 -1.06
CA GLY A 100 5.85 -3.08 -1.37
C GLY A 100 4.83 -4.09 -1.90
N VAL A 101 3.69 -3.59 -2.38
CA VAL A 101 2.68 -4.42 -3.02
C VAL A 101 3.20 -4.88 -4.38
N PRO A 102 3.25 -6.20 -4.66
CA PRO A 102 3.73 -6.69 -5.96
C PRO A 102 2.86 -6.23 -7.13
N ASP A 103 3.47 -6.08 -8.31
CA ASP A 103 2.77 -5.55 -9.50
C ASP A 103 1.57 -6.37 -9.97
N ILE A 104 1.47 -7.65 -9.59
CA ILE A 104 0.29 -8.49 -9.87
C ILE A 104 -1.01 -7.91 -9.26
N TRP A 105 -0.90 -7.08 -8.23
CA TRP A 105 -2.03 -6.39 -7.61
C TRP A 105 -2.49 -5.16 -8.39
N ASN A 106 -1.74 -4.70 -9.40
CA ASN A 106 -2.09 -3.52 -10.19
C ASN A 106 -3.44 -3.67 -10.91
N LYS A 107 -3.91 -4.90 -11.16
CA LYS A 107 -5.28 -5.17 -11.68
C LYS A 107 -6.40 -4.75 -10.73
N TYR A 108 -6.11 -4.56 -9.44
CA TYR A 108 -7.05 -4.14 -8.40
C TYR A 108 -6.88 -2.66 -8.02
N LEU A 109 -5.94 -1.97 -8.66
CA LEU A 109 -5.67 -0.55 -8.41
C LEU A 109 -6.85 0.30 -8.89
N ILE A 110 -7.39 1.12 -8.00
CA ILE A 110 -8.52 2.01 -8.29
C ILE A 110 -8.13 3.49 -8.32
N SER A 111 -7.08 3.88 -7.61
CA SER A 111 -6.60 5.26 -7.57
C SER A 111 -5.14 5.32 -7.12
N GLU A 112 -4.42 6.33 -7.62
CA GLU A 112 -3.08 6.68 -7.16
C GLU A 112 -2.99 8.18 -6.96
N LYS A 113 -2.25 8.59 -5.93
CA LYS A 113 -1.97 9.99 -5.62
C LYS A 113 -0.48 10.17 -5.39
N TYR A 114 0.06 11.28 -5.86
CA TYR A 114 1.47 11.63 -5.82
C TYR A 114 1.63 13.03 -5.21
N TYR A 115 2.57 13.19 -4.30
CA TYR A 115 2.93 14.48 -3.72
C TYR A 115 4.46 14.61 -3.68
N TYR A 116 4.99 15.81 -3.91
CA TYR A 116 6.42 16.04 -4.01
C TYR A 116 6.84 17.08 -2.97
N VAL A 117 7.82 16.73 -2.13
CA VAL A 117 8.39 17.58 -1.06
C VAL A 117 9.90 17.71 -1.16
#